data_AF-A0A2V6ZH11-F1
#
_entry.id   AF-A0A2V6ZH11-F1
#
_cell.length_a   1.000
_cell.length_b   1.000
_cell.length_c   1.000
_cell.angle_alpha   90.00
_cell.angle_beta   90.00
_cell.angle_gamma   90.00
#
_symmetry.space_group_name_H-M   'P 1'
#
loop_
_entity.id
_entity.type
_entity.pdbx_description
1 polymer ?
#
loop_
_entity_poly.entity_id
_entity_poly.type
_entity_poly.pdbx_seq_one_letter_code
_entity_poly.pdbx_strand_id
1 'polypeptide(L)'
;MVTKERFEQGMTLAQYIDRMSANKARFVRALATTTITSEETQVLERLGATRRVMVITEDWCGTSLAEVPFVAKMVEGNPNIE
;
A
#
# COMPACT_ATOMS: atom_id res chain seq x y z
N MET A 1 19.18 -0.04 -4.79
CA MET A 1 18.14 0.95 -5.11
C MET A 1 17.13 0.31 -6.04
N VAL A 2 15.84 0.60 -5.85
CA VAL A 2 14.80 0.22 -6.82
C VAL A 2 14.94 1.15 -8.03
N THR A 3 15.14 0.59 -9.22
CA THR A 3 15.16 1.40 -10.46
C THR A 3 13.75 1.68 -10.93
N LYS A 4 13.59 2.64 -11.84
CA LYS A 4 12.29 2.94 -12.45
C LYS A 4 11.72 1.71 -13.17
N GLU A 5 12.56 1.01 -13.92
CA GLU A 5 12.18 -0.20 -14.67
C GLU A 5 11.70 -1.30 -13.73
N ARG A 6 12.35 -1.44 -12.56
CA ARG A 6 11.91 -2.41 -11.54
C ARG A 6 10.59 -2.03 -10.89
N PHE A 7 10.36 -0.74 -10.66
CA PHE A 7 9.09 -0.23 -10.14
C PHE A 7 7.93 -0.50 -11.10
N GLU A 8 8.13 -0.26 -12.40
CA GLU A 8 7.13 -0.46 -13.45
C GLU A 8 6.76 -1.94 -13.68
N GLN A 9 7.58 -2.88 -13.22
CA GLN A 9 7.28 -4.32 -13.22
C GLN A 9 6.33 -4.74 -12.08
N GLY A 10 5.99 -3.83 -11.16
CA GLY A 10 5.11 -4.09 -10.04
C GLY A 10 3.67 -4.39 -10.44
N MET A 11 2.87 -4.78 -9.46
CA MET A 11 1.43 -4.95 -9.59
C MET A 11 0.71 -3.79 -8.91
N THR A 12 -0.43 -3.37 -9.45
CA THR A 12 -1.34 -2.48 -8.72
C THR A 12 -1.94 -3.22 -7.52
N LEU A 13 -2.44 -2.48 -6.53
CA LEU A 13 -3.13 -3.08 -5.38
C LEU A 13 -4.30 -3.98 -5.82
N ALA A 14 -5.09 -3.54 -6.80
CA ALA A 14 -6.21 -4.31 -7.32
C ALA A 14 -5.73 -5.63 -7.97
N GLN A 15 -4.65 -5.59 -8.76
CA GLN A 15 -4.05 -6.80 -9.35
C GLN A 15 -3.49 -7.74 -8.27
N TYR A 16 -2.87 -7.19 -7.23
CA TYR A 16 -2.38 -7.99 -6.10
C TYR A 16 -3.54 -8.71 -5.40
N ILE A 17 -4.59 -7.98 -5.00
CA ILE A 17 -5.79 -8.56 -4.35
C ILE A 17 -6.44 -9.62 -5.23
N ASP A 18 -6.54 -9.37 -6.53
CA ASP A 18 -7.12 -10.34 -7.47
C ASP A 18 -6.36 -11.68 -7.45
N ARG A 19 -5.02 -11.61 -7.44
CA ARG A 19 -4.11 -12.77 -7.48
C ARG A 19 -3.82 -13.42 -6.14
N MET A 20 -4.33 -12.90 -5.02
CA MET A 20 -4.11 -13.51 -3.70
C MET A 20 -4.71 -14.92 -3.63
N SER A 21 -3.86 -15.89 -3.27
CA SER A 21 -4.18 -17.29 -3.02
C SER A 21 -4.45 -17.58 -1.54
N ALA A 22 -3.86 -16.78 -0.64
CA ALA A 22 -4.02 -16.88 0.81
C ALA A 22 -4.56 -15.57 1.39
N ASN A 23 -5.28 -15.66 2.51
CA ASN A 23 -5.78 -14.53 3.32
C ASN A 23 -6.59 -13.42 2.62
N LYS A 24 -6.97 -13.55 1.34
CA LYS A 24 -7.70 -12.52 0.56
C LYS A 24 -8.86 -11.87 1.31
N ALA A 25 -9.76 -12.68 1.89
CA ALA A 25 -10.91 -12.15 2.64
C ALA A 25 -10.50 -11.36 3.90
N ARG A 26 -9.45 -11.80 4.60
CA ARG A 26 -8.91 -11.08 5.77
C ARG A 26 -8.25 -9.78 5.35
N PHE A 27 -7.51 -9.79 4.24
CA PHE A 27 -6.86 -8.62 3.68
C PHE A 27 -7.88 -7.57 3.25
N VAL A 28 -8.91 -7.97 2.49
CA VAL A 28 -9.98 -7.05 2.05
C VAL A 28 -10.71 -6.45 3.25
N ARG A 29 -10.99 -7.24 4.28
CA ARG A 29 -11.57 -6.71 5.52
C ARG A 29 -10.63 -5.71 6.19
N ALA A 30 -9.35 -6.03 6.34
CA ALA A 30 -8.37 -5.14 6.94
C ALA A 30 -8.31 -3.82 6.15
N LEU A 31 -8.17 -3.90 4.83
CA LEU A 31 -8.17 -2.74 3.92
C LEU A 31 -9.43 -1.87 4.07
N ALA A 32 -10.61 -2.47 4.23
CA ALA A 32 -11.85 -1.72 4.43
C ALA A 32 -11.93 -1.02 5.79
N THR A 33 -11.29 -1.59 6.83
CA THR A 33 -11.30 -1.04 8.20
C THR A 33 -10.12 -0.13 8.51
N THR A 34 -9.04 -0.20 7.73
CA THR A 34 -7.85 0.63 7.93
C THR A 34 -8.15 2.06 7.53
N THR A 35 -7.80 2.98 8.41
CA THR A 35 -7.93 4.42 8.23
C THR A 35 -6.61 5.10 8.53
N ILE A 36 -6.27 6.12 7.74
CA ILE A 36 -5.19 7.07 8.04
C ILE A 36 -5.84 8.33 8.58
N THR A 37 -5.36 8.81 9.72
CA THR A 37 -5.85 10.04 10.35
C THR A 37 -5.36 11.27 9.58
N SER A 38 -6.04 12.40 9.80
CA SER A 38 -5.60 13.68 9.23
C SER A 38 -4.21 14.11 9.72
N GLU A 39 -3.87 13.81 10.97
CA GLU A 39 -2.54 14.10 11.54
C GLU A 39 -1.45 13.30 10.84
N GLU A 40 -1.67 12.00 10.61
CA GLU A 40 -0.73 11.15 9.87
C GLU A 40 -0.58 11.61 8.42
N THR A 41 -1.68 12.06 7.79
CA THR A 41 -1.63 12.61 6.42
C THR A 41 -0.75 13.87 6.34
N GLN A 42 -0.85 14.77 7.32
CA GLN A 42 0.00 15.98 7.40
C GLN A 42 1.49 15.65 7.57
N VAL A 43 1.82 14.53 8.22
CA VAL A 43 3.22 14.06 8.28
C VAL A 43 3.77 13.78 6.88
N LEU A 44 2.96 13.15 6.01
CA LEU A 44 3.36 12.82 4.65
C LEU A 44 3.50 14.05 3.75
N GLU A 45 2.63 15.06 3.92
CA GLU A 45 2.70 16.32 3.18
C GLU A 45 4.02 17.08 3.40
N ARG A 46 4.58 16.97 4.61
CA ARG A 46 5.89 17.58 4.95
C ARG A 46 7.06 17.02 4.13
N LEU A 47 6.90 15.90 3.42
CA LEU A 47 7.93 15.38 2.52
C LEU A 47 8.13 16.26 1.28
N GLY A 48 7.19 17.16 0.95
CA GLY A 48 7.39 18.27 0.01
C GLY A 48 7.60 17.88 -1.46
N ALA A 49 7.43 16.61 -1.82
CA ALA A 49 7.47 16.14 -3.20
C ALA A 49 6.79 14.77 -3.31
N THR A 50 6.38 14.40 -4.52
CA THR A 50 5.79 13.09 -4.80
C THR A 50 6.73 11.95 -4.38
N ARG A 51 6.18 10.90 -3.76
CA ARG A 51 6.93 9.72 -3.33
C ARG A 51 6.32 8.47 -3.94
N ARG A 52 7.19 7.66 -4.54
CA ARG A 52 6.84 6.35 -5.08
C ARG A 52 7.04 5.28 -4.03
N VAL A 53 6.03 4.45 -3.78
CA VAL A 53 6.08 3.38 -2.79
C VAL A 53 5.97 2.03 -3.48
N MET A 54 7.05 1.24 -3.39
CA MET A 54 7.05 -0.15 -3.85
C MET A 54 6.98 -1.08 -2.65
N VAL A 55 5.95 -1.92 -2.60
CA VAL A 55 5.78 -2.91 -1.54
C VAL A 55 6.23 -4.28 -2.05
N ILE A 56 7.14 -4.93 -1.32
CA ILE A 56 7.48 -6.34 -1.52
C ILE A 56 6.75 -7.12 -0.44
N THR A 57 5.83 -7.98 -0.85
CA THR A 57 4.96 -8.70 0.09
C THR A 57 4.52 -10.04 -0.46
N GLU A 58 4.03 -10.88 0.42
CA GLU A 58 3.48 -12.20 0.13
C GLU A 58 2.14 -12.34 0.86
N ASP A 59 1.13 -12.88 0.17
CA ASP A 59 -0.27 -12.94 0.62
C ASP A 59 -0.49 -13.85 1.84
N TRP A 60 0.39 -14.82 2.03
CA TRP A 60 0.37 -15.74 3.17
C TRP A 60 0.97 -15.13 4.44
N CYS A 61 1.75 -14.05 4.34
CA CYS A 61 2.46 -13.46 5.47
C CYS A 61 1.51 -12.67 6.39
N GLY A 62 1.58 -12.92 7.70
CA GLY A 62 0.78 -12.20 8.69
C GLY A 62 1.04 -10.69 8.69
N THR A 63 2.28 -10.27 8.45
CA THR A 63 2.67 -8.86 8.33
C THR A 63 2.00 -8.18 7.14
N SER A 64 1.77 -8.91 6.03
CA SER A 64 1.04 -8.38 4.87
C SER A 64 -0.35 -7.88 5.27
N LEU A 65 -1.03 -8.61 6.17
CA LEU A 65 -2.36 -8.24 6.65
C LEU A 65 -2.34 -7.04 7.60
N ALA A 66 -1.23 -6.80 8.28
CA ALA A 66 -1.10 -5.75 9.28
C ALA A 66 -0.64 -4.42 8.67
N GLU A 67 0.26 -4.44 7.67
CA GLU A 67 0.96 -3.23 7.20
C GLU A 67 0.52 -2.77 5.82
N VAL A 68 0.33 -3.68 4.87
CA VAL A 68 0.03 -3.33 3.47
C VAL A 68 -1.29 -2.54 3.34
N PRO A 69 -2.37 -2.84 4.10
CA PRO A 69 -3.56 -1.99 4.14
C PRO A 69 -3.29 -0.52 4.49
N PHE A 70 -2.35 -0.24 5.39
CA PHE A 70 -1.99 1.14 5.72
C PHE A 70 -1.27 1.82 4.55
N VAL A 71 -0.36 1.10 3.89
CA VAL A 71 0.32 1.62 2.68
C VAL A 71 -0.67 1.95 1.58
N ALA A 72 -1.63 1.06 1.33
CA ALA A 72 -2.71 1.30 0.37
C ALA A 72 -3.52 2.57 0.70
N LYS A 73 -3.88 2.75 1.98
CA LYS A 73 -4.65 3.93 2.43
C LYS A 73 -3.86 5.23 2.40
N MET A 74 -2.55 5.18 2.61
CA MET A 74 -1.67 6.35 2.43
C MET A 74 -1.68 6.85 0.98
N VAL A 75 -1.73 5.94 0.00
CA VAL A 75 -1.82 6.27 -1.44
C VAL A 75 -3.22 6.81 -1.80
N GLU A 76 -4.29 6.13 -1.38
CA GLU A 76 -5.67 6.56 -1.68
C GLU A 76 -5.99 7.97 -1.15
N GLY A 77 -5.41 8.34 0.00
CA GLY A 77 -5.67 9.62 0.67
C GLY A 77 -4.75 10.76 0.27
N ASN A 78 -3.72 10.54 -0.56
CA ASN A 78 -2.70 11.56 -0.81
C ASN A 78 -2.16 11.52 -2.25
N PRO A 79 -2.45 12.54 -3.10
CA PRO A 79 -1.97 12.57 -4.49
C PRO A 79 -0.45 12.71 -4.63
N ASN A 80 0.26 13.00 -3.53
CA ASN A 80 1.72 13.05 -3.51
C ASN A 80 2.35 11.70 -3.13
N ILE A 81 1.57 10.64 -2.93
CA ILE A 81 2.07 9.28 -2.69
C ILE A 81 1.51 8.39 -3.81
N GLU A 82 2.38 7.72 -4.57
CA GLU A 82 2.03 6.88 -5.72
C GLU A 82 2.69 5.49 -5.68
#